data_AF-A0A852G3T2-F1
#
_entry.id   AF-A0A852G3T2-F1
#
_cell.length_a   1.000
_cell.length_b   1.000
_cell.length_c   1.000
_cell.angle_alpha   90.00
_cell.angle_beta   90.00
_cell.angle_gamma   90.00
#
_symmetry.space_group_name_H-M   'P 1'
#
loop_
_entity.id
_entity.type
_entity.pdbx_description
1 polymer ?
#
loop_
_entity_poly.entity_id
_entity_poly.type
_entity_poly.pdbx_seq_one_letter_code
_entity_poly.pdbx_strand_id
1 'polypeptide(L)'
;RPHSCPRHSGARTMLPLLLLLLATAHGLDDLPTLVAPVLASSSLGGQKTASTFVLDQPRCVFTNVSKDTVIWLVVADPRAVPDFNNSVEPGGPGREFQQFLNSTFAYMTLNTTILNYPCPKNPGDITVLRVGSETRCAKDKKRPTCNGPLPGPGPYRVKFLALDGSKPVAQTAWSEPITLRTAQPSGNIPVPGSGHSAGMIALTSILSILFAILLAGLVAMLLWGSDASSGSSTFSKPEAVTVQRYNTHHVYDQPAARL
;
A
#
# COMPACT_ATOMS: atom_id res chain seq x y z
N ARG A 1 29.25 -35.61 -84.92
CA ARG A 1 30.25 -34.96 -84.04
C ARG A 1 29.70 -33.60 -83.61
N PRO A 2 29.17 -33.45 -82.38
CA PRO A 2 28.84 -32.15 -81.83
C PRO A 2 30.02 -31.59 -81.02
N HIS A 3 30.31 -30.30 -81.19
CA HIS A 3 31.30 -29.58 -80.41
C HIS A 3 30.71 -29.17 -79.05
N SER A 4 31.40 -29.57 -77.99
CA SER A 4 31.03 -29.35 -76.59
C SER A 4 31.55 -28.00 -76.10
N CYS A 5 30.70 -27.23 -75.42
CA CYS A 5 31.06 -26.01 -74.70
C CYS A 5 31.43 -26.35 -73.25
N PRO A 6 32.53 -25.83 -72.65
CA PRO A 6 32.79 -25.98 -71.23
C PRO A 6 32.23 -24.79 -70.42
N ARG A 7 31.43 -25.10 -69.40
CA ARG A 7 31.05 -24.16 -68.33
C ARG A 7 32.22 -23.99 -67.36
N HIS A 8 32.75 -22.78 -67.23
CA HIS A 8 33.60 -22.40 -66.09
C HIS A 8 32.71 -22.05 -64.89
N SER A 9 32.91 -22.77 -63.78
CA SER A 9 32.38 -22.45 -62.45
C SER A 9 33.55 -21.93 -61.63
N GLY A 10 33.48 -20.67 -61.19
CA GLY A 10 34.59 -19.99 -60.52
C GLY A 10 34.11 -18.84 -59.65
N ALA A 11 33.27 -19.14 -58.67
CA ALA A 11 32.86 -18.19 -57.64
C ALA A 11 32.59 -18.95 -56.33
N ARG A 12 33.64 -19.46 -55.68
CA ARG A 12 33.47 -20.14 -54.38
C ARG A 12 34.76 -20.26 -53.55
N THR A 13 35.46 -19.16 -53.33
CA THR A 13 36.59 -19.13 -52.38
C THR A 13 36.67 -17.88 -51.49
N MET A 14 35.64 -17.02 -51.49
CA MET A 14 35.57 -15.82 -50.63
C MET A 14 34.51 -15.92 -49.52
N LEU A 15 34.00 -17.12 -49.23
CA LEU A 15 33.08 -17.35 -48.10
C LEU A 15 33.77 -17.83 -46.81
N PRO A 16 34.86 -18.64 -46.82
CA PRO A 16 35.40 -19.17 -45.58
C PRO A 16 36.23 -18.14 -44.79
N LEU A 17 36.75 -17.10 -45.45
CA LEU A 17 37.53 -16.05 -44.79
C LEU A 17 36.66 -15.03 -44.04
N LEU A 18 35.43 -14.79 -44.51
CA LEU A 18 34.48 -13.89 -43.85
C LEU A 18 33.85 -14.52 -42.59
N LEU A 19 33.78 -15.85 -42.53
CA LEU A 19 33.29 -16.59 -41.36
C LEU A 19 34.32 -16.68 -40.22
N LEU A 20 35.63 -16.55 -40.50
CA LEU A 20 36.66 -16.54 -39.46
C LEU A 20 36.80 -15.19 -38.71
N LEU A 21 36.23 -14.10 -39.24
CA LEU A 21 36.30 -12.76 -38.62
C LEU A 21 35.15 -12.49 -37.63
N LEU A 22 34.19 -13.40 -37.48
CA LEU A 22 33.05 -13.26 -36.55
C LEU A 22 33.30 -13.90 -35.16
N ALA A 23 34.46 -14.54 -34.94
CA ALA A 23 34.75 -15.28 -33.71
C ALA A 23 35.61 -14.50 -32.68
N THR A 24 35.64 -13.17 -32.74
CA THR A 24 36.37 -12.34 -31.75
C THR A 24 35.51 -11.18 -31.23
N ALA A 25 34.35 -11.50 -30.66
CA ALA A 25 33.59 -10.56 -29.84
C ALA A 25 32.99 -11.28 -28.62
N HIS A 26 33.80 -12.04 -27.89
CA HIS A 26 33.46 -12.51 -26.54
C HIS A 26 34.52 -11.97 -25.58
N GLY A 27 34.37 -10.68 -25.30
CA GLY A 27 35.14 -9.94 -24.31
C GLY A 27 34.24 -8.90 -23.65
N LEU A 28 33.03 -9.31 -23.26
CA LEU A 28 32.29 -8.62 -22.20
C LEU A 28 32.59 -9.41 -20.94
N ASP A 29 33.10 -8.74 -19.91
CA ASP A 29 33.24 -9.28 -18.56
C ASP A 29 31.87 -9.82 -18.10
N ASP A 30 31.61 -11.10 -18.34
CA ASP A 30 30.33 -11.73 -18.04
C ASP A 30 30.28 -11.99 -16.53
N LEU A 31 29.69 -11.05 -15.79
CA LEU A 31 29.48 -11.19 -14.35
C LEU A 31 28.75 -12.52 -14.09
N PRO A 32 29.19 -13.32 -13.10
CA PRO A 32 28.53 -14.58 -12.79
C PRO A 32 27.06 -14.33 -12.50
N THR A 33 26.18 -14.96 -13.29
CA THR A 33 24.74 -14.79 -13.18
C THR A 33 24.20 -15.78 -12.15
N LEU A 34 23.87 -15.25 -10.98
CA LEU A 34 23.38 -16.01 -9.82
C LEU A 34 21.86 -16.24 -9.88
N VAL A 35 21.34 -17.06 -8.96
CA VAL A 35 19.91 -17.41 -8.87
C VAL A 35 19.03 -16.15 -8.82
N ALA A 36 17.95 -16.15 -9.61
CA ALA A 36 17.02 -15.02 -9.70
C ALA A 36 16.28 -14.77 -8.37
N PRO A 37 15.95 -13.50 -8.04
CA PRO A 37 15.09 -13.19 -6.91
C PRO A 37 13.70 -13.79 -7.11
N VAL A 38 13.12 -14.28 -6.02
CA VAL A 38 11.77 -14.83 -5.98
C VAL A 38 10.91 -14.08 -4.96
N LEU A 39 9.60 -14.07 -5.19
CA LEU A 39 8.65 -13.61 -4.19
C LEU A 39 8.74 -14.52 -2.96
N ALA A 40 8.70 -13.91 -1.77
CA ALA A 40 8.65 -14.65 -0.51
C ALA A 40 7.40 -15.54 -0.44
N SER A 41 7.34 -16.51 0.47
CA SER A 41 6.22 -17.46 0.58
C SER A 41 4.82 -16.85 0.40
N SER A 42 3.95 -17.54 -0.36
CA SER A 42 2.55 -17.14 -0.61
C SER A 42 1.68 -17.12 0.66
N SER A 43 2.12 -17.77 1.73
CA SER A 43 1.45 -17.74 3.04
C SER A 43 1.58 -16.38 3.75
N LEU A 44 2.52 -15.53 3.33
CA LEU A 44 2.75 -14.23 3.93
C LEU A 44 1.64 -13.25 3.51
N GLY A 45 0.87 -12.77 4.50
CA GLY A 45 -0.10 -11.70 4.29
C GLY A 45 0.56 -10.45 3.66
N GLY A 46 -0.09 -9.89 2.64
CA GLY A 46 0.44 -8.71 1.96
C GLY A 46 1.77 -8.94 1.23
N GLN A 47 2.03 -10.17 0.75
CA GLN A 47 3.13 -10.51 -0.17
C GLN A 47 3.17 -9.58 -1.38
N LYS A 48 1.99 -9.22 -1.91
CA LYS A 48 1.80 -8.18 -2.92
C LYS A 48 0.62 -7.30 -2.52
N THR A 49 0.82 -5.98 -2.54
CA THR A 49 -0.22 -4.96 -2.32
C THR A 49 -0.42 -4.16 -3.62
N ALA A 50 -1.05 -2.98 -3.56
CA ALA A 50 -1.17 -2.09 -4.71
C ALA A 50 0.12 -1.35 -5.07
N SER A 51 1.09 -1.29 -4.15
CA SER A 51 2.31 -0.49 -4.32
C SER A 51 3.56 -1.15 -3.74
N THR A 52 3.45 -2.38 -3.22
CA THR A 52 4.56 -3.11 -2.63
C THR A 52 4.53 -4.58 -2.99
N PHE A 53 5.69 -5.22 -2.97
CA PHE A 53 5.81 -6.67 -2.99
C PHE A 53 6.94 -7.12 -2.05
N VAL A 54 6.98 -8.42 -1.76
CA VAL A 54 7.92 -9.01 -0.82
C VAL A 54 8.75 -10.09 -1.50
N LEU A 55 10.07 -9.94 -1.44
CA LEU A 55 11.07 -10.89 -1.94
C LEU A 55 11.68 -11.69 -0.78
N ASP A 56 12.20 -12.86 -1.07
CA ASP A 56 13.17 -13.49 -0.19
C ASP A 56 14.47 -12.67 -0.15
N GLN A 57 15.12 -12.61 1.03
CA GLN A 57 16.47 -12.03 1.13
C GLN A 57 17.47 -12.84 0.31
N PRO A 58 18.48 -12.22 -0.34
CA PRO A 58 19.49 -12.91 -1.14
C PRO A 58 20.55 -13.61 -0.28
N ARG A 59 20.10 -14.40 0.70
CA ARG A 59 20.96 -15.21 1.58
C ARG A 59 21.58 -16.34 0.78
N CYS A 60 22.87 -16.60 1.04
CA CYS A 60 23.63 -17.64 0.35
C CYS A 60 23.74 -17.45 -1.18
N VAL A 61 23.45 -16.25 -1.70
CA VAL A 61 23.54 -15.93 -3.15
C VAL A 61 24.93 -15.41 -3.50
N PHE A 62 25.40 -14.39 -2.78
CA PHE A 62 26.67 -13.72 -3.05
C PHE A 62 27.83 -14.30 -2.22
N THR A 63 28.16 -15.58 -2.36
CA THR A 63 29.14 -16.22 -1.44
C THR A 63 30.60 -15.82 -1.67
N ASN A 64 30.94 -15.31 -2.86
CA ASN A 64 32.33 -15.09 -3.30
C ASN A 64 32.67 -13.60 -3.48
N VAL A 65 32.03 -12.71 -2.72
CA VAL A 65 32.30 -11.25 -2.75
C VAL A 65 32.89 -10.77 -1.42
N SER A 66 33.48 -9.57 -1.41
CA SER A 66 33.99 -8.95 -0.18
C SER A 66 32.86 -8.68 0.82
N LYS A 67 33.18 -8.64 2.12
CA LYS A 67 32.20 -8.35 3.18
C LYS A 67 31.65 -6.92 3.10
N ASP A 68 32.46 -6.01 2.57
CA ASP A 68 32.12 -4.58 2.40
C ASP A 68 31.35 -4.32 1.11
N THR A 69 31.20 -5.34 0.25
CA THR A 69 30.41 -5.25 -0.98
C THR A 69 28.95 -4.93 -0.64
N VAL A 70 28.43 -3.90 -1.32
CA VAL A 70 27.06 -3.43 -1.14
C VAL A 70 26.15 -4.12 -2.15
N ILE A 71 25.14 -4.81 -1.63
CA ILE A 71 24.07 -5.43 -2.40
C ILE A 71 22.97 -4.40 -2.60
N TRP A 72 22.62 -4.18 -3.85
CA TRP A 72 21.52 -3.33 -4.27
C TRP A 72 20.41 -4.16 -4.92
N LEU A 73 19.16 -3.75 -4.73
CA LEU A 73 18.04 -4.25 -5.51
C LEU A 73 17.80 -3.31 -6.69
N VAL A 74 17.83 -3.86 -7.90
CA VAL A 74 17.35 -3.18 -9.11
C VAL A 74 15.86 -3.47 -9.25
N VAL A 75 15.07 -2.41 -9.44
CA VAL A 75 13.64 -2.51 -9.78
C VAL A 75 13.43 -1.88 -11.15
N ALA A 76 12.87 -2.65 -12.08
CA ALA A 76 12.77 -2.26 -13.48
C ALA A 76 11.37 -2.51 -14.05
N ASP A 77 10.99 -1.63 -14.97
CA ASP A 77 10.00 -1.92 -16.00
C ASP A 77 10.62 -2.91 -17.02
N PRO A 78 9.84 -3.84 -17.60
CA PRO A 78 10.34 -4.77 -18.62
C PRO A 78 11.08 -4.09 -19.77
N ARG A 79 10.72 -2.85 -20.13
CA ARG A 79 11.40 -2.05 -21.16
C ARG A 79 12.88 -1.78 -20.85
N ALA A 80 13.27 -1.72 -19.58
CA ALA A 80 14.66 -1.47 -19.20
C ALA A 80 15.52 -2.73 -19.14
N VAL A 81 14.92 -3.93 -19.14
CA VAL A 81 15.62 -5.20 -18.88
C VAL A 81 16.70 -5.53 -19.93
N PRO A 82 16.45 -5.41 -21.25
CA PRO A 82 17.43 -5.82 -22.27
C PRO A 82 18.71 -4.99 -22.24
N ASP A 83 18.57 -3.68 -22.02
CA ASP A 83 19.68 -2.71 -22.13
C ASP A 83 20.10 -2.16 -20.76
N PHE A 84 19.81 -2.88 -19.68
CA PHE A 84 20.14 -2.42 -18.34
C PHE A 84 21.66 -2.37 -18.14
N ASN A 85 22.23 -1.16 -18.11
CA ASN A 85 23.63 -0.97 -17.76
C ASN A 85 23.85 -1.02 -16.24
N ASN A 86 24.63 -2.01 -15.78
CA ASN A 86 25.00 -2.22 -14.37
C ASN A 86 26.03 -1.20 -13.85
N SER A 87 26.78 -0.54 -14.73
CA SER A 87 27.85 0.38 -14.35
C SER A 87 27.33 1.79 -14.01
N VAL A 88 26.03 2.04 -14.17
CA VAL A 88 25.41 3.31 -13.79
C VAL A 88 25.21 3.33 -12.28
N GLU A 89 25.68 4.39 -11.63
CA GLU A 89 25.63 4.54 -10.18
C GLU A 89 24.18 4.53 -9.63
N PRO A 90 23.92 3.83 -8.51
CA PRO A 90 22.63 3.89 -7.82
C PRO A 90 22.21 5.33 -7.48
N GLY A 91 21.04 5.74 -7.98
CA GLY A 91 20.50 7.09 -7.74
C GLY A 91 21.19 8.20 -8.54
N GLY A 92 22.12 7.87 -9.44
CA GLY A 92 22.65 8.81 -10.43
C GLY A 92 21.64 9.14 -11.53
N PRO A 93 22.04 9.97 -12.52
CA PRO A 93 21.19 10.35 -13.64
C PRO A 93 20.58 9.15 -14.37
N GLY A 94 19.25 9.12 -14.46
CA GLY A 94 18.52 8.02 -15.09
C GLY A 94 18.33 6.80 -14.17
N ARG A 95 18.64 6.89 -12.88
CA ARG A 95 18.43 5.84 -11.86
C ARG A 95 17.69 6.34 -10.62
N GLU A 96 17.10 7.53 -10.68
CA GLU A 96 16.39 8.14 -9.57
C GLU A 96 14.98 7.57 -9.42
N PHE A 97 14.62 7.12 -8.22
CA PHE A 97 13.30 6.60 -7.90
C PHE A 97 12.17 7.57 -8.30
N GLN A 98 12.34 8.87 -8.05
CA GLN A 98 11.30 9.88 -8.29
C GLN A 98 10.96 10.04 -9.79
N GLN A 99 11.83 9.56 -10.68
CA GLN A 99 11.63 9.59 -12.13
C GLN A 99 11.17 8.25 -12.71
N PHE A 100 11.01 7.23 -11.85
CA PHE A 100 10.62 5.89 -12.27
C PHE A 100 9.23 5.88 -12.94
N LEU A 101 9.18 5.31 -14.15
CA LEU A 101 8.06 5.31 -15.10
C LEU A 101 7.65 6.67 -15.66
N ASN A 102 8.33 7.76 -15.30
CA ASN A 102 8.15 9.07 -15.91
C ASN A 102 9.19 9.32 -17.00
N SER A 103 10.47 9.23 -16.64
CA SER A 103 11.60 9.42 -17.57
C SER A 103 12.70 8.36 -17.43
N THR A 104 12.71 7.57 -16.35
CA THR A 104 13.54 6.36 -16.25
C THR A 104 12.68 5.11 -16.06
N PHE A 105 13.19 3.98 -16.54
CA PHE A 105 12.51 2.68 -16.50
C PHE A 105 13.16 1.69 -15.54
N ALA A 106 14.16 2.11 -14.76
CA ALA A 106 14.67 1.33 -13.63
C ALA A 106 15.42 2.19 -12.63
N TYR A 107 15.32 1.83 -11.35
CA TYR A 107 16.02 2.47 -10.25
C TYR A 107 16.64 1.41 -9.33
N MET A 108 17.47 1.87 -8.39
CA MET A 108 18.16 1.00 -7.43
C MET A 108 17.84 1.41 -6.00
N THR A 109 17.63 0.42 -5.14
CA THR A 109 17.22 0.65 -3.75
C THR A 109 17.70 -0.47 -2.82
N LEU A 110 17.34 -0.39 -1.53
CA LEU A 110 17.62 -1.40 -0.50
C LEU A 110 19.11 -1.76 -0.41
N ASN A 111 19.97 -0.74 -0.34
CA ASN A 111 21.41 -0.96 -0.20
C ASN A 111 21.76 -1.56 1.15
N THR A 112 22.56 -2.61 1.14
CA THR A 112 23.05 -3.21 2.37
C THR A 112 24.23 -4.13 2.10
N THR A 113 25.06 -4.37 3.10
CA THR A 113 26.19 -5.32 2.99
C THR A 113 25.73 -6.76 3.17
N ILE A 114 26.53 -7.71 2.67
CA ILE A 114 26.26 -9.16 2.82
C ILE A 114 26.13 -9.61 4.29
N LEU A 115 26.75 -8.88 5.23
CA LEU A 115 26.66 -9.14 6.67
C LEU A 115 25.21 -9.08 7.19
N ASN A 116 24.32 -8.34 6.52
CA ASN A 116 22.90 -8.24 6.87
C ASN A 116 22.05 -9.39 6.30
N TYR A 117 22.66 -10.29 5.52
CA TYR A 117 22.05 -11.50 4.97
C TYR A 117 22.79 -12.77 5.40
N PRO A 118 22.88 -13.07 6.72
CA PRO A 118 23.61 -14.24 7.20
C PRO A 118 23.08 -15.55 6.59
N CYS A 119 24.00 -16.49 6.35
CA CYS A 119 23.71 -17.79 5.74
C CYS A 119 24.24 -18.91 6.67
N PRO A 120 23.46 -19.98 6.95
CA PRO A 120 22.09 -20.22 6.49
C PRO A 120 21.05 -19.39 7.26
N LYS A 121 19.81 -19.39 6.76
CA LYS A 121 18.65 -18.87 7.48
C LYS A 121 18.38 -19.74 8.73
N ASN A 122 18.14 -19.13 9.89
CA ASN A 122 17.73 -19.92 11.07
C ASN A 122 16.28 -20.42 10.92
N PRO A 123 15.96 -21.63 11.43
CA PRO A 123 14.59 -22.11 11.47
C PRO A 123 13.66 -21.12 12.20
N GLY A 124 12.52 -20.82 11.61
CA GLY A 124 11.52 -19.90 12.19
C GLY A 124 11.70 -18.42 11.84
N ASP A 125 12.86 -17.99 11.35
CA ASP A 125 13.08 -16.58 10.99
C ASP A 125 12.22 -16.15 9.79
N ILE A 126 11.74 -14.90 9.80
CA ILE A 126 11.11 -14.26 8.64
C ILE A 126 12.15 -13.38 7.96
N THR A 127 12.78 -13.90 6.91
CA THR A 127 13.91 -13.25 6.21
C THR A 127 13.49 -12.74 4.84
N VAL A 128 12.78 -11.62 4.82
CA VAL A 128 12.20 -11.06 3.60
C VAL A 128 12.62 -9.61 3.37
N LEU A 129 12.45 -9.13 2.14
CA LEU A 129 12.65 -7.74 1.73
C LEU A 129 11.36 -7.19 1.14
N ARG A 130 10.81 -6.14 1.75
CA ARG A 130 9.64 -5.45 1.21
C ARG A 130 10.10 -4.32 0.30
N VAL A 131 9.73 -4.41 -0.98
CA VAL A 131 9.95 -3.37 -1.97
C VAL A 131 8.78 -2.39 -1.93
N GLY A 132 9.09 -1.10 -1.89
CA GLY A 132 8.14 0.00 -1.89
C GLY A 132 7.62 0.45 -0.51
N SER A 133 8.30 0.10 0.58
CA SER A 133 7.82 0.39 1.94
C SER A 133 8.09 1.82 2.45
N GLU A 134 8.93 2.60 1.78
CA GLU A 134 9.36 3.92 2.28
C GLU A 134 8.52 5.07 1.71
N THR A 135 7.32 5.25 2.27
CA THR A 135 6.40 6.33 1.86
C THR A 135 6.96 7.74 2.08
N ARG A 136 7.82 7.93 3.09
CA ARG A 136 8.36 9.24 3.50
C ARG A 136 9.31 9.85 2.47
N CYS A 137 10.09 9.03 1.76
CA CYS A 137 11.05 9.53 0.76
C CYS A 137 10.48 9.62 -0.66
N ALA A 138 9.22 9.25 -0.87
CA ALA A 138 8.64 9.13 -2.19
C ALA A 138 8.72 10.45 -3.01
N LYS A 139 8.70 11.60 -2.32
CA LYS A 139 8.83 12.94 -2.93
C LYS A 139 10.17 13.62 -2.63
N ASP A 140 11.04 12.98 -1.87
CA ASP A 140 12.33 13.55 -1.45
C ASP A 140 13.41 13.30 -2.50
N LYS A 141 13.63 14.29 -3.37
CA LYS A 141 14.66 14.24 -4.42
C LYS A 141 16.10 14.18 -3.89
N LYS A 142 16.33 14.47 -2.60
CA LYS A 142 17.66 14.29 -1.97
C LYS A 142 17.97 12.82 -1.68
N ARG A 143 16.97 11.93 -1.83
CA ARG A 143 17.09 10.49 -1.63
C ARG A 143 16.71 9.74 -2.92
N PRO A 144 17.56 9.76 -3.96
CA PRO A 144 17.24 9.18 -5.26
C PRO A 144 17.16 7.65 -5.25
N THR A 145 17.71 6.98 -4.24
CA THR A 145 17.68 5.52 -4.06
C THR A 145 16.53 5.02 -3.16
N CYS A 146 15.52 5.87 -2.96
CA CYS A 146 14.35 5.60 -2.11
C CYS A 146 13.68 4.25 -2.42
N ASN A 147 13.37 3.46 -1.39
CA ASN A 147 12.52 2.26 -1.52
C ASN A 147 11.03 2.65 -1.50
N GLY A 148 10.66 3.62 -2.34
CA GLY A 148 9.35 4.26 -2.30
C GLY A 148 8.25 3.42 -2.95
N PRO A 149 6.97 3.72 -2.64
CA PRO A 149 5.82 2.95 -3.15
C PRO A 149 5.81 2.89 -4.68
N LEU A 150 5.54 1.69 -5.21
CA LEU A 150 5.49 1.47 -6.66
C LEU A 150 4.26 2.16 -7.27
N PRO A 151 4.41 2.82 -8.43
CA PRO A 151 3.39 3.71 -8.99
C PRO A 151 2.18 3.02 -9.62
N GLY A 152 2.21 1.71 -9.85
CA GLY A 152 1.14 1.00 -10.54
C GLY A 152 1.23 -0.52 -10.44
N PRO A 153 0.41 -1.27 -11.20
CA PRO A 153 0.36 -2.72 -11.11
C PRO A 153 1.58 -3.44 -11.70
N GLY A 154 2.43 -2.75 -12.47
CA GLY A 154 3.54 -3.35 -13.19
C GLY A 154 3.11 -3.93 -14.56
N PRO A 155 3.77 -4.99 -15.06
CA PRO A 155 4.66 -5.88 -14.32
C PRO A 155 6.03 -5.26 -14.01
N TYR A 156 6.63 -5.67 -12.90
CA TYR A 156 7.98 -5.29 -12.50
C TYR A 156 8.96 -6.45 -12.66
N ARG A 157 10.22 -6.15 -12.95
CA ARG A 157 11.33 -7.11 -13.01
C ARG A 157 12.38 -6.66 -12.00
N VAL A 158 12.96 -7.61 -11.27
CA VAL A 158 14.01 -7.29 -10.29
C VAL A 158 15.23 -8.17 -10.44
N LYS A 159 16.39 -7.65 -10.02
CA LYS A 159 17.62 -8.42 -9.81
C LYS A 159 18.41 -7.81 -8.67
N PHE A 160 19.28 -8.58 -8.03
CA PHE A 160 20.27 -8.05 -7.12
C PHE A 160 21.58 -7.78 -7.85
N LEU A 161 22.23 -6.67 -7.52
CA LEU A 161 23.53 -6.27 -8.04
C LEU A 161 24.47 -6.04 -6.85
N ALA A 162 25.62 -6.70 -6.86
CA ALA A 162 26.67 -6.51 -5.87
C ALA A 162 27.72 -5.53 -6.41
N LEU A 163 27.94 -4.45 -5.67
CA LEU A 163 28.88 -3.38 -6.03
C LEU A 163 30.01 -3.27 -5.00
N ASP A 164 31.24 -3.23 -5.50
CA ASP A 164 32.42 -2.81 -4.73
C ASP A 164 32.76 -1.37 -5.10
N GLY A 165 32.38 -0.43 -4.23
CA GLY A 165 32.24 0.98 -4.59
C GLY A 165 31.20 1.15 -5.71
N SER A 166 31.63 1.68 -6.87
CA SER A 166 30.79 1.81 -8.07
C SER A 166 30.99 0.67 -9.07
N LYS A 167 31.87 -0.29 -8.80
CA LYS A 167 32.20 -1.37 -9.73
C LYS A 167 31.28 -2.58 -9.50
N PRO A 168 30.55 -3.05 -10.52
CA PRO A 168 29.82 -4.33 -10.45
C PRO A 168 30.78 -5.51 -10.27
N VAL A 169 30.50 -6.37 -9.28
CA VAL A 169 31.33 -7.56 -8.99
C VAL A 169 30.55 -8.88 -9.04
N ALA A 170 29.23 -8.84 -8.86
CA ALA A 170 28.34 -10.00 -9.10
C ALA A 170 26.90 -9.53 -9.34
N GLN A 171 26.08 -10.38 -9.98
CA GLN A 171 24.65 -10.09 -10.19
C GLN A 171 23.80 -11.35 -10.15
N THR A 172 22.50 -11.22 -9.91
CA THR A 172 21.54 -12.30 -10.17
C THR A 172 20.95 -12.18 -11.56
N ALA A 173 20.36 -13.27 -12.05
CA ALA A 173 19.38 -13.22 -13.13
C ALA A 173 18.19 -12.32 -12.74
N TRP A 174 17.47 -11.86 -13.76
CA TRP A 174 16.20 -11.15 -13.57
C TRP A 174 15.12 -12.12 -13.08
N SER A 175 14.27 -11.65 -12.14
CA SER A 175 13.11 -12.38 -11.65
C SER A 175 12.06 -12.60 -12.73
N GLU A 176 11.14 -13.54 -12.51
CA GLU A 176 9.88 -13.57 -13.24
C GLU A 176 9.12 -12.23 -13.10
N PRO A 177 8.25 -11.86 -14.07
CA PRO A 177 7.44 -10.66 -13.99
C PRO A 177 6.55 -10.62 -12.73
N ILE A 178 6.61 -9.52 -11.98
CA ILE A 178 5.87 -9.32 -10.74
C ILE A 178 4.74 -8.33 -10.98
N THR A 179 3.50 -8.81 -11.00
CA THR A 179 2.29 -7.97 -11.09
C THR A 179 1.68 -7.77 -9.71
N LEU A 180 1.46 -6.50 -9.34
CA LEU A 180 0.86 -6.08 -8.08
C LEU A 180 -0.67 -6.18 -8.11
N ARG A 181 -1.30 -6.00 -6.95
CA ARG A 181 -2.76 -6.03 -6.85
C ARG A 181 -3.33 -4.71 -7.30
N THR A 182 -4.32 -4.72 -8.18
CA THR A 182 -5.04 -3.48 -8.52
C THR A 182 -6.09 -3.19 -7.45
N ALA A 183 -6.09 -1.98 -6.91
CA ALA A 183 -7.18 -1.54 -6.05
C ALA A 183 -8.46 -1.38 -6.89
N GLN A 184 -9.57 -1.94 -6.42
CA GLN A 184 -10.85 -1.74 -7.08
C GLN A 184 -11.30 -0.28 -6.87
N PRO A 185 -11.70 0.44 -7.93
CA PRO A 185 -12.22 1.79 -7.79
C PRO A 185 -13.39 1.80 -6.80
N SER A 186 -13.42 2.78 -5.90
CA SER A 186 -14.46 2.88 -4.86
C SER A 186 -15.88 2.88 -5.42
N GLY A 187 -16.10 3.46 -6.61
CA GLY A 187 -17.39 3.46 -7.32
C GLY A 187 -17.86 2.09 -7.81
N ASN A 188 -16.96 1.10 -7.88
CA ASN A 188 -17.23 -0.28 -8.31
C ASN A 188 -17.19 -1.26 -7.14
N ILE A 189 -16.98 -0.80 -5.91
CA ILE A 189 -17.17 -1.64 -4.72
C ILE A 189 -18.69 -1.76 -4.58
N PRO A 190 -19.28 -2.98 -4.69
CA PRO A 190 -20.67 -3.15 -4.32
C PRO A 190 -20.78 -2.70 -2.87
N VAL A 191 -21.46 -1.58 -2.61
CA VAL A 191 -21.75 -1.14 -1.24
C VAL A 191 -22.56 -2.27 -0.61
N PRO A 192 -22.01 -3.08 0.30
CA PRO A 192 -22.83 -4.07 0.99
C PRO A 192 -23.68 -3.25 1.97
N GLY A 193 -24.93 -3.02 1.62
CA GLY A 193 -25.90 -2.42 2.54
C GLY A 193 -26.27 -0.95 2.30
N SER A 194 -26.40 -0.50 1.05
CA SER A 194 -27.30 0.63 0.72
C SER A 194 -28.78 0.20 0.67
N GLY A 195 -29.14 -0.84 1.42
CA GLY A 195 -30.50 -1.11 1.83
C GLY A 195 -30.46 -1.11 3.35
N HIS A 196 -31.31 -0.30 3.98
CA HIS A 196 -31.46 -0.26 5.43
C HIS A 196 -31.30 -1.67 6.02
N SER A 197 -30.23 -1.87 6.80
CA SER A 197 -29.94 -3.17 7.40
C SER A 197 -31.21 -3.68 8.05
N ALA A 198 -31.65 -4.90 7.69
CA ALA A 198 -32.82 -5.52 8.30
C ALA A 198 -32.73 -5.50 9.84
N GLY A 199 -31.51 -5.51 10.39
CA GLY A 199 -31.25 -5.30 11.82
C GLY A 199 -31.64 -3.92 12.33
N MET A 200 -31.42 -2.85 11.57
CA MET A 200 -31.86 -1.50 11.94
C MET A 200 -33.39 -1.39 11.94
N ILE A 201 -34.07 -1.96 10.94
CA ILE A 201 -35.54 -1.99 10.87
C ILE A 201 -36.11 -2.85 12.02
N ALA A 202 -35.50 -4.00 12.30
CA ALA A 202 -35.91 -4.86 13.39
C ALA A 202 -35.74 -4.15 14.75
N LEU A 203 -34.59 -3.50 14.98
CA LEU A 203 -34.33 -2.78 16.22
C LEU A 203 -35.26 -1.59 16.42
N THR A 204 -35.52 -0.78 15.39
CA THR A 204 -36.46 0.35 15.52
C THR A 204 -37.89 -0.13 15.72
N SER A 205 -38.31 -1.21 15.07
CA SER A 205 -39.62 -1.82 15.26
C SER A 205 -39.80 -2.36 16.69
N ILE A 206 -38.82 -3.14 17.19
CA ILE A 206 -38.84 -3.67 18.56
C ILE A 206 -38.87 -2.54 19.58
N LEU A 207 -37.99 -1.54 19.43
CA LEU A 207 -37.92 -0.41 20.35
C LEU A 207 -39.22 0.41 20.36
N SER A 208 -39.82 0.62 19.19
CA SER A 208 -41.10 1.31 19.04
C SER A 208 -42.24 0.56 19.75
N ILE A 209 -42.33 -0.75 19.54
CA ILE A 209 -43.35 -1.60 20.18
C ILE A 209 -43.19 -1.61 21.70
N LEU A 210 -41.97 -1.81 22.19
CA LEU A 210 -41.68 -1.81 23.63
C LEU A 210 -42.01 -0.46 24.26
N PHE A 211 -41.68 0.65 23.59
CA PHE A 211 -42.00 1.99 24.07
C PHE A 211 -43.52 2.22 24.14
N ALA A 212 -44.27 1.79 23.13
CA ALA A 212 -45.73 1.89 23.13
C ALA A 212 -46.36 1.08 24.27
N ILE A 213 -45.86 -0.14 24.55
CA ILE A 213 -46.32 -0.97 25.67
C ILE A 213 -46.03 -0.29 27.01
N LEU A 214 -44.83 0.27 27.19
CA LEU A 214 -44.46 1.00 28.41
C LEU A 214 -45.38 2.22 28.63
N LEU A 215 -45.67 2.96 27.56
CA LEU A 215 -46.51 4.16 27.62
C LEU A 215 -47.98 3.80 27.92
N ALA A 216 -48.50 2.74 27.30
CA ALA A 216 -49.83 2.22 27.62
C ALA A 216 -49.92 1.75 29.08
N GLY A 217 -48.89 1.04 29.58
CA GLY A 217 -48.80 0.64 30.99
C GLY A 217 -48.78 1.83 31.94
N LEU A 218 -48.00 2.88 31.62
CA LEU A 218 -47.98 4.12 32.40
C LEU A 218 -49.36 4.79 32.45
N VAL A 219 -50.04 4.91 31.31
CA VAL A 219 -51.40 5.48 31.24
C VAL A 219 -52.39 4.64 32.05
N ALA A 220 -52.35 3.32 31.93
CA ALA A 220 -53.21 2.43 32.70
C ALA A 220 -52.96 2.57 34.20
N MET A 221 -51.70 2.67 34.64
CA MET A 221 -51.35 2.89 36.05
C MET A 221 -51.79 4.27 36.54
N LEU A 222 -51.75 5.30 35.71
CA LEU A 222 -52.25 6.63 36.09
C LEU A 222 -53.78 6.62 36.21
N LEU A 223 -54.50 6.00 35.29
CA LEU A 223 -55.95 5.90 35.33
C LEU A 223 -56.43 5.02 36.50
N TRP A 224 -55.82 3.85 36.68
CA TRP A 224 -56.19 2.91 37.75
C TRP A 224 -55.69 3.35 39.14
N GLY A 225 -54.52 3.99 39.20
CA GLY A 225 -54.00 4.60 40.41
C GLY A 225 -54.80 5.81 40.88
N SER A 226 -55.47 6.51 39.95
CA SER A 226 -56.41 7.59 40.28
C SER A 226 -57.66 7.06 41.00
N ASP A 227 -58.13 5.87 40.62
CA ASP A 227 -59.29 5.22 41.26
C ASP A 227 -58.93 4.64 42.65
N ALA A 228 -57.68 4.20 42.86
CA ALA A 228 -57.18 3.78 44.16
C ALA A 228 -57.00 4.95 45.17
N SER A 229 -56.95 6.20 44.69
CA SER A 229 -57.01 7.39 45.53
C SER A 229 -58.44 7.95 45.76
N SER A 230 -59.47 7.31 45.22
CA SER A 230 -60.88 7.61 45.56
C SER A 230 -61.41 6.71 46.68
N GLY A 231 -60.63 6.58 47.75
CA GLY A 231 -61.11 6.12 49.04
C GLY A 231 -61.61 7.31 49.85
N SER A 232 -62.90 7.64 49.73
CA SER A 232 -63.70 8.39 50.72
C SER A 232 -63.03 9.62 51.37
N SER A 233 -63.32 10.82 50.86
CA SER A 233 -63.42 11.99 51.73
C SER A 233 -64.60 12.85 51.33
N THR A 234 -65.67 12.71 52.11
CA THR A 234 -66.79 13.64 52.20
C THR A 234 -66.31 15.08 52.22
N PHE A 235 -66.79 15.86 51.26
CA PHE A 235 -66.67 17.31 51.18
C PHE A 235 -67.02 17.95 52.52
N SER A 236 -65.98 18.32 53.27
CA SER A 236 -66.10 19.16 54.46
C SER A 236 -65.61 20.54 54.07
N LYS A 237 -66.57 21.48 54.06
CA LYS A 237 -66.46 22.94 54.09
C LYS A 237 -65.04 23.48 54.38
N PRO A 238 -64.43 24.29 53.50
CA PRO A 238 -63.20 24.97 53.85
C PRO A 238 -63.49 25.99 54.95
N GLU A 239 -62.86 25.79 56.10
CA GLU A 239 -62.79 26.74 57.19
C GLU A 239 -62.09 28.02 56.70
N ALA A 240 -62.68 29.17 57.03
CA ALA A 240 -62.23 30.46 56.55
C ALA A 240 -60.82 30.77 57.09
N VAL A 241 -59.81 30.73 56.21
CA VAL A 241 -58.48 31.25 56.52
C VAL A 241 -58.58 32.76 56.63
N THR A 242 -58.38 33.27 57.85
CA THR A 242 -58.24 34.70 58.11
C THR A 242 -57.00 35.24 57.40
N VAL A 243 -57.22 36.06 56.37
CA VAL A 243 -56.17 36.79 55.66
C VAL A 243 -55.65 37.90 56.57
N GLN A 244 -54.42 37.75 57.07
CA GLN A 244 -53.69 38.80 57.78
C GLN A 244 -53.39 39.95 56.81
N ARG A 245 -54.11 41.08 56.93
CA ARG A 245 -53.89 42.29 56.13
C ARG A 245 -52.57 42.95 56.53
N TYR A 246 -51.61 43.00 55.60
CA TYR A 246 -50.45 43.87 55.71
C TYR A 246 -50.81 45.27 55.20
N ASN A 247 -50.61 46.28 56.06
CA ASN A 247 -50.78 47.70 55.75
C ASN A 247 -49.47 48.24 55.17
N THR A 248 -49.45 48.62 53.90
CA THR A 248 -48.32 49.34 53.29
C THR A 248 -48.44 50.83 53.59
N HIS A 249 -47.47 51.37 54.32
CA HIS A 249 -47.41 52.80 54.66
C HIS A 249 -47.18 53.66 53.42
N HIS A 250 -47.91 54.79 53.39
CA HIS A 250 -47.95 55.79 52.33
C HIS A 250 -46.56 56.34 51.93
N VAL A 251 -46.32 56.42 50.62
CA VAL A 251 -45.33 57.34 50.01
C VAL A 251 -46.11 58.53 49.47
N TYR A 252 -45.72 59.74 49.89
CA TYR A 252 -46.30 61.00 49.39
C TYR A 252 -45.75 61.29 47.98
N ASP A 253 -46.64 61.45 47.01
CA ASP A 253 -46.34 62.10 45.73
C ASP A 253 -46.45 63.63 45.91
N GLN A 254 -45.38 64.32 45.56
CA GLN A 254 -45.26 65.78 45.58
C GLN A 254 -45.74 66.35 44.22
N PRO A 255 -46.51 67.46 44.18
CA PRO A 255 -47.19 67.90 42.97
C PRO A 255 -46.29 68.63 41.96
N ALA A 256 -46.69 68.52 40.70
CA ALA A 256 -46.03 69.02 39.50
C ALA A 256 -45.84 70.56 39.47
N ALA A 257 -44.70 71.00 38.92
CA ALA A 257 -44.54 72.34 38.38
C ALA A 257 -44.43 72.26 36.84
N ARG A 258 -45.41 72.84 36.17
CA ARG A 258 -45.35 73.23 34.76
C ARG A 258 -44.61 74.57 34.64
N LEU A 259 -43.78 74.70 33.61
CA LEU A 259 -43.66 75.87 32.75
C LEU A 259 -43.37 75.37 31.34
#